data_AF-A0A9E0Y656-F1
#
_entry.id   AF-A0A9E0Y656-F1
#
_cell.length_a   1.000
_cell.length_b   1.000
_cell.length_c   1.000
_cell.angle_alpha   90.00
_cell.angle_beta   90.00
_cell.angle_gamma   90.00
#
_symmetry.space_group_name_H-M   'P 1'
#
loop_
_entity.id
_entity.type
_entity.pdbx_description
1 polymer ?
#
loop_
_entity_poly.entity_id
_entity_poly.type
_entity_poly.pdbx_seq_one_letter_code
_entity_poly.pdbx_strand_id
1 'polypeptide(L)'
;MSLPLISNLEMPILQELSAVGGKEDVRFLYDRLISYFPTLSDADLVAIKSGIHKNWKKHVQKAGRALEEQKLLVRNQGLWQLTTKGTQAVEAELTGFEENPSTESNELLTHRKIQQMLVEIGTVLGYHCEIEFQFFDVVWKIKKNHQRLSHVFEVQSKGNLDSALAKLKRAYENQRSAIFLIYAAERDYSRAQKAVVQEFQEIETNLTILSFQQIQLIHSNLQPIAQLLSKMLAA
;
A
#
# COMPACT_ATOMS: atom_id res chain seq x y z
N MET A 1 30.09 -3.62 -6.42
CA MET A 1 29.46 -2.33 -6.03
C MET A 1 28.29 -2.09 -6.95
N SER A 2 27.08 -1.94 -6.42
CA SER A 2 25.87 -1.74 -7.21
C SER A 2 25.10 -0.55 -6.64
N LEU A 3 25.23 0.60 -7.29
CA LEU A 3 24.31 1.71 -7.05
C LEU A 3 22.88 1.27 -7.41
N PRO A 4 21.85 1.84 -6.75
CA PRO A 4 20.48 1.61 -7.17
C PRO A 4 20.27 2.12 -8.61
N LEU A 5 19.29 1.51 -9.30
CA LEU A 5 18.84 2.00 -10.60
C LEU A 5 18.37 3.45 -10.48
N ILE A 6 18.58 4.24 -11.53
CA ILE A 6 18.22 5.67 -11.53
C ILE A 6 16.72 5.85 -11.30
N SER A 7 15.89 5.00 -11.88
CA SER A 7 14.44 4.99 -11.68
C SER A 7 14.03 4.85 -10.21
N ASN A 8 14.82 4.08 -9.43
CA ASN A 8 14.51 3.84 -8.02
C ASN A 8 14.83 5.05 -7.13
N LEU A 9 15.54 6.05 -7.65
CA LEU A 9 15.83 7.31 -6.95
C LEU A 9 14.72 8.35 -7.15
N GLU A 10 13.92 8.22 -8.21
CA GLU A 10 12.94 9.24 -8.60
C GLU A 10 11.91 9.48 -7.50
N MET A 11 11.33 8.41 -6.97
CA MET A 11 10.26 8.51 -5.97
C MET A 11 10.75 8.96 -4.58
N PRO A 12 11.87 8.42 -4.04
CA PRO A 12 12.49 8.97 -2.83
C PRO A 12 12.84 10.47 -2.91
N ILE A 13 13.25 10.97 -4.08
CA ILE A 13 13.50 12.42 -4.27
C ILE A 13 12.21 13.22 -4.04
N LEU A 14 11.08 12.77 -4.60
CA LEU A 14 9.82 13.47 -4.47
C LEU A 14 9.27 13.40 -3.03
N GLN A 15 9.41 12.24 -2.37
CA GLN A 15 9.02 12.06 -0.95
C GLN A 15 9.81 12.98 -0.02
N GLU A 16 11.14 13.05 -0.18
CA GLU A 16 11.99 13.94 0.61
C GLU A 16 11.66 15.41 0.39
N LEU A 17 11.42 15.82 -0.85
CA LEU A 17 10.98 17.18 -1.15
C LEU A 17 9.62 17.49 -0.53
N SER A 18 8.68 16.55 -0.56
CA SER A 18 7.37 16.69 0.07
C SER A 18 7.49 16.87 1.59
N ALA A 19 8.31 16.03 2.25
CA ALA A 19 8.52 16.05 3.68
C ALA A 19 9.07 17.38 4.21
N VAL A 20 9.85 18.10 3.40
CA VAL A 20 10.45 19.40 3.78
C VAL A 20 9.70 20.63 3.25
N GLY A 21 8.43 20.45 2.86
CA GLY A 21 7.56 21.56 2.45
C GLY A 21 7.63 21.89 0.95
N GLY A 22 7.99 20.91 0.13
CA GLY A 22 7.89 20.94 -1.32
C GLY A 22 9.08 21.57 -2.06
N LYS A 23 10.13 22.01 -1.36
CA LYS A 23 11.34 22.58 -1.98
C LYS A 23 12.57 22.40 -1.09
N GLU A 24 13.73 22.15 -1.69
CA GLU A 24 14.99 21.96 -0.96
C GLU A 24 16.22 22.18 -1.84
N ASP A 25 17.36 22.49 -1.22
CA ASP A 25 18.65 22.46 -1.90
C ASP A 25 19.14 21.00 -2.11
N VAL A 26 19.48 20.66 -3.35
CA VAL A 26 19.90 19.32 -3.77
C VAL A 26 21.08 18.77 -2.95
N ARG A 27 21.90 19.63 -2.34
CA ARG A 27 23.01 19.20 -1.48
C ARG A 27 22.51 18.41 -0.28
N PHE A 28 21.38 18.79 0.31
CA PHE A 28 20.78 18.07 1.44
C PHE A 28 20.13 16.75 0.99
N LEU A 29 19.59 16.72 -0.24
CA LEU A 29 19.01 15.49 -0.80
C LEU A 29 20.05 14.38 -0.96
N TYR A 30 21.31 14.70 -1.29
CA TYR A 30 22.34 13.67 -1.44
C TYR A 30 22.55 12.81 -0.19
N ASP A 31 22.45 13.42 0.99
CA ASP A 31 22.68 12.72 2.25
C ASP A 31 21.40 12.03 2.74
N ARG A 32 20.25 12.70 2.62
CA ARG A 32 18.95 12.15 3.06
C ARG A 32 18.52 10.93 2.25
N LEU A 33 18.80 10.90 0.95
CA LEU A 33 18.41 9.78 0.09
C LEU A 33 19.12 8.46 0.44
N ILE A 34 20.23 8.50 1.18
CA ILE A 34 20.99 7.30 1.55
C ILE A 34 20.15 6.34 2.40
N SER A 35 19.29 6.86 3.30
CA SER A 35 18.48 6.03 4.19
C SER A 35 17.41 5.21 3.47
N TYR A 36 17.06 5.57 2.23
CA TYR A 36 16.08 4.86 1.41
C TYR A 36 16.62 3.58 0.78
N PHE A 37 17.94 3.34 0.82
CA PHE A 37 18.58 2.21 0.15
C PHE A 37 19.39 1.36 1.14
N PRO A 38 18.73 0.49 1.94
CA PRO A 38 19.42 -0.41 2.88
C PRO A 38 20.31 -1.44 2.18
N THR A 39 20.21 -1.58 0.86
CA THR A 39 21.04 -2.45 0.02
C THR A 39 22.43 -1.87 -0.25
N LEU A 40 22.71 -0.61 0.11
CA LEU A 40 24.05 -0.03 -0.01
C LEU A 40 24.98 -0.68 1.02
N SER A 41 26.17 -1.10 0.59
CA SER A 41 27.14 -1.71 1.51
C SER A 41 27.79 -0.65 2.41
N ASP A 42 28.34 -1.06 3.55
CA ASP A 42 29.07 -0.15 4.45
C ASP A 42 30.21 0.60 3.75
N ALA A 43 30.88 -0.06 2.79
CA ALA A 43 31.91 0.56 1.97
C ALA A 43 31.34 1.66 1.05
N ASP A 44 30.14 1.46 0.49
CA ASP A 44 29.46 2.45 -0.35
C ASP A 44 29.01 3.65 0.49
N LEU A 45 28.49 3.42 1.70
CA LEU A 45 28.09 4.47 2.64
C LEU A 45 29.26 5.35 3.04
N VAL A 46 30.42 4.75 3.36
CA VAL A 46 31.65 5.49 3.68
C VAL A 46 32.14 6.29 2.47
N ALA A 47 32.12 5.70 1.27
CA ALA A 47 32.53 6.41 0.05
C ALA A 47 31.61 7.58 -0.31
N ILE A 48 30.30 7.46 -0.08
CA ILE A 48 29.33 8.54 -0.32
C ILE A 48 29.54 9.67 0.70
N LYS A 49 29.59 9.34 2.01
CA LYS A 49 29.75 10.33 3.09
C LYS A 49 31.09 11.07 3.05
N SER A 50 32.15 10.39 2.64
CA SER A 50 33.47 11.02 2.42
C SER A 50 33.53 11.89 1.16
N GLY A 51 32.46 11.96 0.35
CA GLY A 51 32.41 12.72 -0.90
C GLY A 51 33.23 12.11 -2.05
N ILE A 52 33.83 10.95 -1.83
CA ILE A 52 34.66 10.22 -2.80
C ILE A 52 33.76 9.65 -3.92
N HIS A 53 32.52 9.30 -3.59
CA HIS A 53 31.57 8.68 -4.53
C HIS A 53 30.86 9.70 -5.45
N LYS A 54 31.63 10.35 -6.34
CA LYS A 54 31.10 11.31 -7.35
C LYS A 54 29.96 10.75 -8.20
N ASN A 55 29.88 9.42 -8.34
CA ASN A 55 28.84 8.75 -9.10
C ASN A 55 27.46 8.80 -8.43
N TRP A 56 27.39 8.88 -7.10
CA TRP A 56 26.11 9.02 -6.37
C TRP A 56 25.41 10.32 -6.74
N LYS A 57 26.11 11.45 -6.63
CA LYS A 57 25.60 12.77 -7.00
C LYS A 57 25.14 12.80 -8.46
N LYS A 58 25.89 12.14 -9.36
CA LYS A 58 25.50 12.01 -10.77
C LYS A 58 24.20 11.23 -10.97
N HIS A 59 23.97 10.16 -10.19
CA HIS A 59 22.73 9.37 -10.28
C HIS A 59 21.53 10.17 -9.78
N VAL A 60 21.65 10.83 -8.62
CA VAL A 60 20.61 11.72 -8.09
C VAL A 60 20.29 12.82 -9.09
N GLN A 61 21.31 13.46 -9.68
CA GLN A 61 21.11 14.49 -10.72
C GLN A 61 20.45 13.96 -12.00
N LYS A 62 20.74 12.73 -12.41
CA LYS A 62 20.06 12.09 -13.56
C LYS A 62 18.60 11.79 -13.25
N ALA A 63 18.29 11.26 -12.07
CA ALA A 63 16.92 11.04 -11.63
C ALA A 63 16.13 12.36 -11.55
N GLY A 64 16.75 13.42 -11.01
CA GLY A 64 16.13 14.75 -11.01
C GLY A 64 15.84 15.31 -12.39
N ARG A 65 16.70 15.05 -13.39
CA ARG A 65 16.43 15.42 -14.79
C ARG A 65 15.23 14.66 -15.37
N ALA A 66 15.15 13.36 -15.12
CA ALA A 66 14.01 12.55 -15.55
C ALA A 66 12.70 13.07 -14.94
N LEU A 67 12.69 13.39 -13.64
CA LEU A 67 11.54 13.98 -12.95
C LEU A 67 11.14 15.36 -13.50
N GLU A 68 12.11 16.18 -13.89
CA GLU A 68 11.88 17.48 -14.53
C GLU A 68 11.27 17.32 -15.93
N GLU A 69 11.76 16.38 -16.73
CA GLU A 69 11.19 16.03 -18.05
C GLU A 69 9.74 15.53 -17.92
N GLN A 70 9.44 14.77 -16.86
CA GLN A 70 8.09 14.33 -16.51
C GLN A 70 7.20 15.44 -15.94
N LYS A 71 7.75 16.65 -15.74
CA LYS A 71 7.10 17.83 -15.13
C LYS A 71 6.65 17.57 -13.69
N LEU A 72 7.37 16.73 -12.94
CA LEU A 72 7.08 16.45 -11.53
C LEU A 72 7.80 17.43 -10.61
N LEU A 73 8.98 17.92 -10.99
CA LEU A 73 9.71 18.94 -10.25
C LEU A 73 10.31 19.99 -11.19
N VAL A 74 10.73 21.12 -10.63
CA VAL A 74 11.47 22.21 -11.30
C VAL A 74 12.84 22.35 -10.64
N ARG A 75 13.90 22.48 -11.45
CA ARG A 75 15.29 22.60 -10.96
C ARG A 75 15.85 23.98 -11.28
N ASN A 76 16.13 24.77 -10.24
CA ASN A 76 16.69 26.12 -10.36
C ASN A 76 17.95 26.28 -9.53
N GLN A 77 19.12 26.35 -10.17
CA GLN A 77 20.41 26.64 -9.53
C GLN A 77 20.67 25.87 -8.22
N GLY A 78 20.38 24.57 -8.20
CA GLY A 78 20.56 23.71 -7.02
C GLY A 78 19.35 23.61 -6.10
N LEU A 79 18.38 24.51 -6.22
CA LEU A 79 17.08 24.42 -5.55
C LEU A 79 16.12 23.58 -6.39
N TRP A 80 15.58 22.51 -5.81
CA TRP A 80 14.59 21.65 -6.45
C TRP A 80 13.24 21.86 -5.78
N GLN A 81 12.19 21.96 -6.58
CA GLN A 81 10.85 22.26 -6.09
C GLN A 81 9.82 21.37 -6.76
N LEU A 82 8.90 20.80 -5.96
CA LEU A 82 7.77 20.04 -6.47
C LEU A 82 6.82 20.95 -7.26
N THR A 83 6.35 20.42 -8.38
CA THR A 83 5.19 20.98 -9.08
C THR A 83 3.91 20.42 -8.45
N THR A 84 2.75 20.99 -8.79
CA THR A 84 1.45 20.41 -8.44
C THR A 84 1.33 18.96 -8.88
N LYS A 85 1.84 18.60 -10.06
CA LYS A 85 1.86 17.22 -10.56
C LYS A 85 2.78 16.31 -9.72
N GLY A 86 3.91 16.84 -9.26
CA GLY A 86 4.82 16.13 -8.35
C GLY A 86 4.21 15.87 -6.99
N THR A 87 3.53 16.87 -6.42
CA THR A 87 2.78 16.71 -5.16
C THR A 87 1.70 15.64 -5.32
N GLN A 88 0.91 15.70 -6.40
CA GLN A 88 -0.08 14.69 -6.73
C GLN A 88 0.54 13.30 -6.92
N ALA A 89 1.74 13.19 -7.51
CA ALA A 89 2.43 11.90 -7.67
C ALA A 89 2.89 11.31 -6.34
N VAL A 90 3.36 12.13 -5.40
CA VAL A 90 3.69 11.69 -4.03
C VAL A 90 2.45 11.27 -3.28
N GLU A 91 1.38 12.06 -3.37
CA GLU A 91 0.09 11.71 -2.77
C GLU A 91 -0.47 10.42 -3.39
N ALA A 92 -0.37 10.27 -4.70
CA ALA A 92 -0.79 9.07 -5.44
C ALA A 92 0.05 7.84 -5.10
N GLU A 93 1.33 7.97 -4.74
CA GLU A 93 2.15 6.85 -4.26
C GLU A 93 1.84 6.50 -2.80
N LEU A 94 1.67 7.51 -1.93
CA LEU A 94 1.25 7.31 -0.53
C LEU A 94 -0.14 6.69 -0.42
N THR A 95 -0.99 6.94 -1.43
CA THR A 95 -2.31 6.30 -1.61
C THR A 95 -2.26 5.10 -2.59
N GLY A 96 -1.08 4.82 -3.15
CA GLY A 96 -0.83 4.07 -4.39
C GLY A 96 -0.79 2.56 -4.29
N PHE A 97 -1.75 1.98 -3.57
CA PHE A 97 -2.15 0.61 -3.85
C PHE A 97 -3.09 0.48 -5.06
N GLU A 98 -3.40 1.56 -5.79
CA GLU A 98 -4.17 1.53 -7.06
C GLU A 98 -3.57 2.58 -8.02
N GLU A 99 -3.47 2.45 -9.35
CA GLU A 99 -4.09 1.59 -10.35
C GLU A 99 -3.07 1.33 -11.47
N ASN A 100 -2.78 0.07 -11.81
CA ASN A 100 -2.40 -0.25 -13.19
C ASN A 100 -3.73 -0.45 -13.93
N PRO A 101 -4.02 0.26 -15.03
CA PRO A 101 -5.16 -0.07 -15.87
C PRO A 101 -4.81 -1.32 -16.68
N SER A 102 -4.78 -2.48 -16.01
CA SER A 102 -5.06 -3.73 -16.70
C SER A 102 -6.49 -3.62 -17.19
N THR A 103 -6.61 -3.30 -18.47
CA THR A 103 -7.86 -3.29 -19.21
C THR A 103 -8.37 -4.72 -19.24
N GLU A 104 -9.09 -5.17 -18.21
CA GLU A 104 -9.89 -6.39 -18.28
C GLU A 104 -10.94 -6.42 -17.16
N SER A 105 -12.19 -6.39 -17.59
CA SER A 105 -13.45 -6.45 -16.83
C SER A 105 -13.87 -5.17 -16.08
N ASN A 106 -14.66 -4.34 -16.77
CA ASN A 106 -15.64 -3.44 -16.17
C ASN A 106 -16.82 -4.28 -15.59
N GLU A 107 -16.50 -5.36 -14.87
CA GLU A 107 -17.48 -6.16 -14.13
C GLU A 107 -17.88 -5.36 -12.90
N LEU A 108 -19.18 -5.16 -12.73
CA LEU A 108 -19.73 -4.36 -11.64
C LEU A 108 -19.40 -5.04 -10.30
N LEU A 109 -18.50 -4.45 -9.52
CA LEU A 109 -18.07 -5.00 -8.22
C LEU A 109 -19.23 -4.90 -7.21
N THR A 110 -19.84 -6.05 -6.93
CA THR A 110 -20.92 -6.17 -5.94
C THR A 110 -20.37 -6.65 -4.60
N HIS A 111 -21.10 -6.33 -3.51
CA HIS A 111 -20.81 -6.85 -2.17
C HIS A 111 -20.56 -8.36 -2.17
N ARG A 112 -21.42 -9.14 -2.86
CA ARG A 112 -21.27 -10.59 -2.95
C ARG A 112 -20.02 -11.03 -3.71
N LYS A 113 -19.67 -10.34 -4.80
CA LYS A 113 -18.46 -10.64 -5.58
C LYS A 113 -17.20 -10.42 -4.75
N ILE A 114 -17.15 -9.34 -3.97
CA ILE A 114 -16.03 -9.05 -3.07
C ILE A 114 -15.91 -10.12 -1.97
N GLN A 115 -17.02 -10.56 -1.37
CA GLN A 115 -16.99 -11.67 -0.41
C GLN A 115 -16.39 -12.95 -1.03
N GLN A 116 -16.77 -13.27 -2.28
CA GLN A 116 -16.23 -14.42 -3.01
C GLN A 116 -14.72 -14.28 -3.27
N MET A 117 -14.28 -13.10 -3.75
CA MET A 117 -12.85 -12.82 -3.97
C MET A 117 -12.04 -12.98 -2.68
N LEU A 118 -12.54 -12.50 -1.54
CA LEU A 118 -11.89 -12.68 -0.24
C LEU A 118 -11.78 -14.16 0.17
N VAL A 119 -12.80 -14.98 -0.09
CA VAL A 119 -12.73 -16.43 0.17
C VAL A 119 -11.70 -17.09 -0.72
N GLU A 120 -11.66 -16.75 -2.01
CA GLU A 120 -10.70 -17.32 -2.96
C GLU A 120 -9.26 -16.94 -2.59
N ILE A 121 -9.01 -15.66 -2.26
CA ILE A 121 -7.72 -15.19 -1.75
C ILE A 121 -7.32 -15.99 -0.51
N GLY A 122 -8.19 -16.04 0.50
CA GLY A 122 -7.88 -16.74 1.74
C GLY A 122 -7.61 -18.24 1.53
N THR A 123 -8.35 -18.87 0.62
CA THR A 123 -8.16 -20.29 0.27
C THR A 123 -6.81 -20.52 -0.40
N VAL A 124 -6.40 -19.67 -1.33
CA VAL A 124 -5.06 -19.73 -1.96
C VAL A 124 -3.96 -19.57 -0.91
N LEU A 125 -4.16 -18.72 0.09
CA LEU A 125 -3.23 -18.53 1.21
C LEU A 125 -3.29 -19.65 2.26
N GLY A 126 -4.12 -20.68 2.06
CA GLY A 126 -4.21 -21.85 2.93
C GLY A 126 -5.14 -21.70 4.15
N TYR A 127 -5.97 -20.65 4.19
CA TYR A 127 -6.96 -20.46 5.25
C TYR A 127 -8.26 -21.24 4.98
N HIS A 128 -8.96 -21.60 6.05
CA HIS A 128 -10.36 -22.00 5.98
C HIS A 128 -11.26 -20.76 6.02
N CYS A 129 -12.01 -20.53 4.96
CA CYS A 129 -12.78 -19.30 4.78
C CYS A 129 -14.28 -19.59 4.77
N GLU A 130 -15.06 -18.71 5.40
CA GLU A 130 -16.52 -18.80 5.46
C GLU A 130 -17.13 -17.42 5.15
N ILE A 131 -18.19 -17.40 4.35
CA ILE A 131 -19.00 -16.19 4.07
C ILE A 131 -20.18 -16.18 5.02
N GLU A 132 -20.60 -15.00 5.48
CA GLU A 132 -21.75 -14.80 6.37
C GLU A 132 -21.65 -15.64 7.66
N PHE A 133 -20.45 -15.69 8.24
CA PHE A 133 -20.22 -16.42 9.48
C PHE A 133 -20.74 -15.62 10.68
N GLN A 134 -21.82 -16.11 11.29
CA GLN A 134 -22.55 -15.43 12.36
C GLN A 134 -23.10 -14.07 11.89
N PHE A 135 -22.41 -12.99 12.23
CA PHE A 135 -22.78 -11.62 11.87
C PHE A 135 -21.68 -10.91 11.06
N PHE A 136 -20.61 -11.63 10.69
CA PHE A 136 -19.50 -11.14 9.88
C PHE A 136 -19.66 -11.52 8.42
N ASP A 137 -19.24 -10.64 7.51
CA ASP A 137 -19.38 -10.88 6.07
C ASP A 137 -18.44 -11.98 5.57
N VAL A 138 -17.16 -11.93 5.94
CA VAL A 138 -16.20 -13.01 5.65
C VAL A 138 -15.27 -13.21 6.84
N VAL A 139 -14.93 -14.46 7.13
CA VAL A 139 -13.93 -14.81 8.15
C VAL A 139 -12.93 -15.82 7.63
N TRP A 140 -11.68 -15.70 8.08
CA TRP A 140 -10.64 -16.70 7.83
C TRP A 140 -10.17 -17.33 9.14
N LYS A 141 -9.99 -18.64 9.12
CA LYS A 141 -9.44 -19.45 10.22
C LYS A 141 -8.21 -20.19 9.73
N ILE A 142 -7.24 -20.41 10.62
CA ILE A 142 -6.03 -21.21 10.29
C ILE A 142 -6.43 -22.64 9.89
N LYS A 143 -7.44 -23.21 10.56
CA LYS A 143 -8.05 -24.51 10.24
C LYS A 143 -9.54 -24.46 10.56
N LYS A 144 -10.34 -25.34 9.94
CA LYS A 144 -11.80 -25.41 10.11
C LYS A 144 -12.26 -25.44 11.57
N ASN A 145 -11.61 -26.26 12.39
CA ASN A 145 -12.00 -26.48 13.79
C ASN A 145 -11.37 -25.46 14.76
N HIS A 146 -10.65 -24.47 14.25
CA HIS A 146 -10.01 -23.47 15.10
C HIS A 146 -11.08 -22.50 15.64
N GLN A 147 -11.19 -22.38 16.96
CA GLN A 147 -12.21 -21.55 17.59
C GLN A 147 -11.99 -20.06 17.34
N ARG A 148 -10.72 -19.63 17.32
CA ARG A 148 -10.34 -18.24 17.05
C ARG A 148 -10.37 -17.95 15.55
N LEU A 149 -11.07 -16.87 15.20
CA LEU A 149 -11.00 -16.23 13.89
C LEU A 149 -9.64 -15.55 13.74
N SER A 150 -8.96 -15.82 12.63
CA SER A 150 -7.67 -15.19 12.34
C SER A 150 -7.87 -13.82 11.71
N HIS A 151 -8.75 -13.75 10.72
CA HIS A 151 -9.09 -12.51 10.00
C HIS A 151 -10.60 -12.37 9.93
N VAL A 152 -11.09 -11.13 10.04
CA VAL A 152 -12.51 -10.79 9.95
C VAL A 152 -12.66 -9.60 9.02
N PHE A 153 -13.59 -9.72 8.08
CA PHE A 153 -13.84 -8.71 7.05
C PHE A 153 -15.30 -8.26 7.11
N GLU A 154 -15.52 -6.95 7.07
CA GLU A 154 -16.83 -6.34 6.81
C GLU A 154 -16.75 -5.62 5.46
N VAL A 155 -17.70 -5.91 4.57
CA VAL A 155 -17.75 -5.41 3.19
C VAL A 155 -18.87 -4.38 3.06
N GLN A 156 -18.52 -3.13 2.89
CA GLN A 156 -19.46 -2.01 2.84
C GLN A 156 -19.58 -1.41 1.43
N SER A 157 -20.72 -1.67 0.81
CA SER A 157 -21.14 -0.98 -0.42
C SER A 157 -22.32 -0.03 -0.19
N LYS A 158 -23.19 -0.36 0.77
CA LYS A 158 -24.38 0.39 1.21
C LYS A 158 -24.71 -0.07 2.63
N GLY A 159 -24.87 0.85 3.59
CA GLY A 159 -25.20 0.45 4.96
C GLY A 159 -24.70 1.42 6.03
N ASN A 160 -24.79 0.96 7.28
CA ASN A 160 -24.31 1.70 8.44
C ASN A 160 -22.86 1.31 8.76
N LEU A 161 -21.95 2.24 8.49
CA LEU A 161 -20.51 2.11 8.74
C LEU A 161 -20.18 1.87 10.21
N ASP A 162 -20.86 2.54 11.13
CA ASP A 162 -20.62 2.42 12.58
C ASP A 162 -20.94 1.01 13.07
N SER A 163 -21.98 0.39 12.49
CA SER A 163 -22.30 -1.01 12.79
C SER A 163 -21.19 -1.96 12.35
N ALA A 164 -20.59 -1.73 11.19
CA ALA A 164 -19.45 -2.52 10.70
C ALA A 164 -18.24 -2.35 11.62
N LEU A 165 -17.89 -1.10 11.96
CA LEU A 165 -16.77 -0.81 12.87
C LEU A 165 -16.98 -1.40 14.27
N ALA A 166 -18.20 -1.36 14.81
CA ALA A 166 -18.53 -1.98 16.09
C ALA A 166 -18.34 -3.51 16.07
N LYS A 167 -18.72 -4.18 14.98
CA LYS A 167 -18.46 -5.63 14.81
C LYS A 167 -16.97 -5.92 14.75
N LEU A 168 -16.21 -5.14 13.97
CA LEU A 168 -14.75 -5.30 13.86
C LEU A 168 -14.05 -5.09 15.20
N LYS A 169 -14.43 -4.03 15.96
CA LYS A 169 -13.96 -3.81 17.33
C LYS A 169 -14.22 -5.03 18.21
N ARG A 170 -15.44 -5.57 18.17
CA ARG A 170 -15.81 -6.77 18.93
C ARG A 170 -14.97 -7.99 18.53
N ALA A 171 -14.65 -8.18 17.25
CA ALA A 171 -13.78 -9.27 16.80
C ALA A 171 -12.36 -9.11 17.36
N TYR A 172 -11.81 -7.90 17.29
CA TYR A 172 -10.49 -7.60 17.82
C TYR A 172 -10.41 -7.74 19.35
N GLU A 173 -11.42 -7.27 20.08
CA GLU A 173 -11.43 -7.33 21.54
C GLU A 173 -11.52 -8.76 22.08
N ASN A 174 -12.41 -9.57 21.49
CA ASN A 174 -12.67 -10.92 22.00
C ASN A 174 -11.66 -11.96 21.53
N GLN A 175 -11.13 -11.78 20.32
CA GLN A 175 -10.35 -12.83 19.65
C GLN A 175 -9.00 -12.34 19.14
N ARG A 176 -8.68 -11.05 19.25
CA ARG A 176 -7.48 -10.44 18.67
C ARG A 176 -7.33 -10.77 17.18
N SER A 177 -8.45 -10.84 16.46
CA SER A 177 -8.45 -11.06 15.01
C SER A 177 -7.80 -9.89 14.29
N ALA A 178 -7.13 -10.14 13.17
CA ALA A 178 -6.84 -9.09 12.20
C ALA A 178 -8.18 -8.63 11.58
N ILE A 179 -8.41 -7.33 11.50
CA ILE A 179 -9.71 -6.76 11.16
C ILE A 179 -9.62 -5.86 9.93
N PHE A 180 -10.55 -6.06 9.01
CA PHE A 180 -10.54 -5.43 7.70
C PHE A 180 -11.90 -4.81 7.40
N LEU A 181 -11.88 -3.54 7.00
CA LEU A 181 -13.05 -2.87 6.43
C LEU A 181 -12.83 -2.71 4.93
N ILE A 182 -13.75 -3.25 4.13
CA ILE A 182 -13.68 -3.20 2.67
C ILE A 182 -14.75 -2.24 2.16
N TYR A 183 -14.40 -1.19 1.41
CA TYR A 183 -15.34 -0.14 0.99
C TYR A 183 -15.45 0.00 -0.53
N ALA A 184 -16.62 0.39 -1.02
CA ALA A 184 -16.86 0.55 -2.46
C ALA A 184 -16.50 1.95 -3.00
N ALA A 185 -16.62 3.01 -2.19
CA ALA A 185 -16.43 4.40 -2.63
C ALA A 185 -15.49 5.18 -1.70
N GLU A 186 -14.63 6.04 -2.26
CA GLU A 186 -13.67 6.84 -1.48
C GLU A 186 -14.31 7.71 -0.39
N ARG A 187 -15.55 8.17 -0.60
CA ARG A 187 -16.29 8.93 0.42
C ARG A 187 -16.45 8.13 1.72
N ASP A 188 -16.60 6.82 1.61
CA ASP A 188 -16.76 5.93 2.76
C ASP A 188 -15.41 5.71 3.48
N TYR A 189 -14.29 5.80 2.76
CA TYR A 189 -12.95 5.79 3.36
C TYR A 189 -12.73 6.98 4.30
N SER A 190 -12.98 8.21 3.83
CA SER A 190 -12.80 9.41 4.68
C SER A 190 -13.72 9.39 5.90
N ARG A 191 -14.94 8.84 5.73
CA ARG A 191 -15.88 8.64 6.85
C ARG A 191 -15.38 7.60 7.84
N ALA A 192 -14.84 6.48 7.36
CA ALA A 192 -14.30 5.42 8.20
C ALA A 192 -13.10 5.92 9.00
N GLN A 193 -12.15 6.62 8.36
CA GLN A 193 -11.02 7.21 9.05
C GLN A 193 -11.46 8.17 10.16
N LYS A 194 -12.42 9.05 9.85
CA LYS A 194 -12.94 10.00 10.84
C LYS A 194 -13.60 9.28 12.02
N ALA A 195 -14.42 8.26 11.75
CA ALA A 195 -15.08 7.47 12.78
C ALA A 195 -14.06 6.73 13.67
N VAL A 196 -13.00 6.17 13.07
CA VAL A 196 -11.92 5.49 13.80
C VAL A 196 -11.21 6.46 14.75
N VAL A 197 -10.82 7.62 14.26
CA VAL A 197 -10.12 8.64 15.09
C VAL A 197 -11.02 9.19 16.21
N GLN A 198 -12.34 9.19 16.03
CA GLN A 198 -13.26 9.80 17.00
C GLN A 198 -13.83 8.79 18.01
N GLU A 199 -14.23 7.61 17.56
CA GLU A 199 -15.07 6.68 18.33
C GLU A 199 -14.50 5.27 18.44
N PHE A 200 -13.57 4.88 17.54
CA PHE A 200 -13.00 3.53 17.50
C PHE A 200 -11.46 3.54 17.56
N GLN A 201 -10.89 4.46 18.35
CA GLN A 201 -9.44 4.66 18.46
C GLN A 201 -8.71 3.37 18.88
N GLU A 202 -9.37 2.49 19.64
CA GLU A 202 -8.77 1.26 20.15
C GLU A 202 -8.41 0.24 19.06
N ILE A 203 -8.99 0.38 17.87
CA ILE A 203 -8.69 -0.47 16.72
C ILE A 203 -7.89 0.23 15.63
N GLU A 204 -7.55 1.52 15.78
CA GLU A 204 -6.90 2.33 14.75
C GLU A 204 -5.62 1.67 14.20
N THR A 205 -4.78 1.14 15.09
CA THR A 205 -3.50 0.54 14.71
C THR A 205 -3.62 -0.88 14.14
N ASN A 206 -4.79 -1.52 14.28
CA ASN A 206 -5.02 -2.91 13.87
C ASN A 206 -6.05 -3.05 12.75
N LEU A 207 -6.81 -1.99 12.45
CA LEU A 207 -7.77 -1.95 11.37
C LEU A 207 -7.07 -1.66 10.05
N THR A 208 -7.25 -2.56 9.09
CA THR A 208 -6.85 -2.33 7.70
C THR A 208 -8.08 -1.95 6.88
N ILE A 209 -8.01 -0.88 6.09
CA ILE A 209 -9.11 -0.42 5.26
C ILE A 209 -8.71 -0.56 3.79
N LEU A 210 -9.51 -1.26 2.99
CA LEU A 210 -9.21 -1.52 1.57
C LEU A 210 -10.41 -1.20 0.67
N SER A 211 -10.17 -0.78 -0.57
CA SER A 211 -11.22 -0.57 -1.56
C SER A 211 -11.65 -1.89 -2.23
N PHE A 212 -12.82 -1.88 -2.89
CA PHE A 212 -13.27 -3.01 -3.71
C PHE A 212 -12.29 -3.32 -4.85
N GLN A 213 -11.73 -2.27 -5.43
CA GLN A 213 -10.76 -2.32 -6.51
C GLN A 213 -9.45 -2.94 -6.02
N GLN A 214 -9.00 -2.64 -4.79
CA GLN A 214 -7.80 -3.24 -4.20
C GLN A 214 -7.98 -4.74 -4.03
N ILE A 215 -9.17 -5.18 -3.59
CA ILE A 215 -9.48 -6.62 -3.50
C ILE A 215 -9.49 -7.28 -4.87
N GLN A 216 -10.09 -6.64 -5.88
CA GLN A 216 -10.07 -7.15 -7.26
C GLN A 216 -8.63 -7.25 -7.80
N LEU A 217 -7.79 -6.26 -7.52
CA LEU A 217 -6.39 -6.24 -7.93
C LEU A 217 -5.60 -7.36 -7.25
N ILE A 218 -5.76 -7.56 -5.94
CA ILE A 218 -5.12 -8.66 -5.22
C ILE A 218 -5.58 -10.00 -5.81
N HIS A 219 -6.88 -10.17 -5.99
CA HIS A 219 -7.48 -11.40 -6.51
C HIS A 219 -6.96 -11.76 -7.91
N SER A 220 -7.01 -10.79 -8.84
CA SER A 220 -6.57 -10.98 -10.23
C SER A 220 -5.08 -11.27 -10.35
N ASN A 221 -4.24 -10.64 -9.54
CA ASN A 221 -2.79 -10.89 -9.53
C ASN A 221 -2.42 -12.22 -8.86
N LEU A 222 -3.18 -12.63 -7.83
CA LEU A 222 -2.90 -13.84 -7.07
C LEU A 222 -3.25 -15.11 -7.86
N GLN A 223 -4.29 -15.07 -8.71
CA GLN A 223 -4.75 -16.23 -9.49
C GLN A 223 -3.67 -16.85 -10.39
N PRO A 224 -2.96 -16.09 -11.26
CA PRO A 224 -1.87 -16.64 -12.07
C PRO A 224 -0.74 -17.23 -11.22
N ILE A 225 -0.39 -16.57 -10.12
CA ILE A 225 0.67 -17.02 -9.20
C ILE A 225 0.26 -18.36 -8.56
N ALA A 226 -0.98 -18.47 -8.08
CA ALA A 226 -1.50 -19.70 -7.49
C ALA A 226 -1.46 -20.88 -8.47
N GLN A 227 -1.80 -20.63 -9.74
CA GLN A 227 -1.74 -21.64 -10.80
C GLN A 227 -0.31 -22.06 -11.15
N LEU A 228 0.66 -21.15 -11.04
CA LEU A 228 2.08 -21.49 -11.22
C LEU A 228 2.61 -22.31 -10.04
N LEU A 229 2.27 -21.91 -8.81
CA LEU A 229 2.68 -22.61 -7.59
C LEU A 229 2.12 -24.04 -7.54
N SER A 230 0.86 -24.25 -7.94
CA SER A 230 0.27 -25.59 -7.97
C SER A 230 1.00 -26.55 -8.91
N LYS A 231 1.53 -26.06 -10.03
CA LYS A 231 2.37 -26.85 -10.94
C LYS A 231 3.71 -27.26 -10.31
N MET A 232 4.27 -26.44 -9.42
CA MET A 232 5.51 -26.75 -8.72
C MET A 232 5.30 -27.75 -7.56
N LEU A 233 4.13 -27.72 -6.92
CA LEU A 233 3.80 -28.58 -5.79
C LEU A 233 3.23 -29.95 -6.20
N ALA A 234 2.85 -30.12 -7.47
CA ALA A 234 2.33 -31.37 -8.02
C ALA A 234 3.44 -32.34 -8.50
N ALA A 235 4.72 -31.97 -8.36
CA ALA A 235 5.89 -32.81 -8.65
C ALA A 235 6.46 -33.42 -7.37
#